data_AF-A0A819KVL0-F1
#
_entry.id   AF-A0A819KVL0-F1
#
_cell.length_a   1.000
_cell.length_b   1.000
_cell.length_c   1.000
_cell.angle_alpha   90.00
_cell.angle_beta   90.00
_cell.angle_gamma   90.00
#
_symmetry.space_group_name_H-M   'P 1'
#
loop_
_entity.id
_entity.type
_entity.pdbx_description
1 polymer ?
#
loop_
_entity_poly.entity_id
_entity_poly.type
_entity_poly.pdbx_seq_one_letter_code
_entity_poly.pdbx_strand_id
1 'polypeptide(L)'
;MQTKPNQWINMTFEQLKQQLYKYTRDTIKSFARQETIPDYVQIGNEVSAGILWPDGNWSDWKKLGSLLRAASKGVRDATQQSKIVVHITHIDTWSTTKWLLDHIVFEENVDFDIIDQRLTGEEEFHNEIMSNYEQAINIWQDYRDDNELNCSYELGQLYKDIIEYYENEIHDQNMTEKNTTT
;
A
#
# COMPACT_ATOMS: atom_id res chain seq x y z
N MET A 1 9.48 8.83 5.84
CA MET A 1 10.57 8.17 5.08
C MET A 1 10.92 6.85 5.72
N GLN A 2 11.19 5.81 4.93
CA GLN A 2 11.58 4.50 5.43
C GLN A 2 13.11 4.32 5.32
N THR A 3 13.80 4.31 6.46
CA THR A 3 15.26 4.13 6.50
C THR A 3 15.65 2.65 6.44
N LYS A 4 16.89 2.37 6.02
CA LYS A 4 17.41 1.00 6.02
C LYS A 4 17.52 0.45 7.44
N PRO A 5 17.28 -0.86 7.63
CA PRO A 5 17.74 -1.56 8.82
C PRO A 5 19.26 -1.43 8.99
N ASN A 6 19.75 -1.36 10.23
CA ASN A 6 21.16 -1.16 10.54
C ASN A 6 22.10 -2.16 9.83
N GLN A 7 21.66 -3.42 9.69
CA GLN A 7 22.43 -4.47 9.04
C GLN A 7 22.63 -4.24 7.53
N TRP A 8 21.83 -3.37 6.90
CA TRP A 8 21.82 -3.14 5.46
C TRP A 8 22.50 -1.81 5.06
N ILE A 9 22.90 -0.98 6.03
CA ILE A 9 23.43 0.38 5.77
C ILE A 9 24.65 0.35 4.85
N ASN A 10 25.55 -0.62 5.03
CA ASN A 10 26.80 -0.74 4.26
C ASN A 10 26.70 -1.63 3.02
N MET A 11 25.49 -2.07 2.65
CA MET A 11 25.29 -2.85 1.43
C MET A 11 25.40 -1.95 0.21
N THR A 12 26.01 -2.48 -0.86
CA THR A 12 25.88 -1.87 -2.20
C THR A 12 24.42 -1.92 -2.65
N PHE A 13 24.04 -1.10 -3.64
CA PHE A 13 22.68 -1.13 -4.17
C PHE A 13 22.24 -2.52 -4.66
N GLU A 14 23.13 -3.25 -5.35
CA GLU A 14 22.84 -4.61 -5.81
C GLU A 14 22.68 -5.61 -4.66
N GLN A 15 23.49 -5.48 -3.61
CA GLN A 15 23.34 -6.27 -2.39
C GLN A 15 22.02 -5.94 -1.69
N LEU A 16 21.66 -4.66 -1.60
CA LEU A 16 20.42 -4.20 -0.99
C LEU A 16 19.20 -4.76 -1.73
N LYS A 17 19.19 -4.69 -3.05
CA LYS A 17 18.14 -5.26 -3.91
C LYS A 17 18.00 -6.77 -3.72
N GLN A 18 19.13 -7.49 -3.74
CA GLN A 18 19.12 -8.93 -3.49
C GLN A 18 18.65 -9.27 -2.06
N GLN A 19 19.05 -8.47 -1.08
CA GLN A 19 18.66 -8.65 0.31
C GLN A 19 17.17 -8.40 0.53
N LEU A 20 16.60 -7.36 -0.09
CA LEU A 20 15.17 -7.08 -0.02
C LEU A 20 14.33 -8.20 -0.66
N TYR A 21 14.76 -8.70 -1.82
CA TYR A 21 14.16 -9.88 -2.46
C TYR A 21 14.17 -11.09 -1.51
N LYS A 22 15.33 -11.44 -0.95
CA LYS A 22 15.49 -12.59 -0.04
C LYS A 22 14.63 -12.41 1.21
N TYR A 23 14.70 -11.25 1.84
CA TYR A 23 13.94 -10.93 3.04
C TYR A 23 12.44 -11.11 2.82
N THR A 24 11.92 -10.54 1.74
CA THR A 24 10.48 -10.64 1.41
C THR A 24 10.09 -12.09 1.18
N ARG A 25 10.83 -12.81 0.31
CA ARG A 25 10.55 -14.21 0.00
C ARG A 25 10.60 -15.12 1.23
N ASP A 26 11.65 -14.99 2.03
CA ASP A 26 11.90 -15.90 3.15
C ASP A 26 10.92 -15.62 4.31
N THR A 27 10.48 -14.37 4.46
CA THR A 27 9.41 -14.00 5.39
C THR A 27 8.08 -14.64 4.97
N ILE A 28 7.66 -14.49 3.71
CA ILE A 28 6.41 -15.11 3.26
C ILE A 28 6.48 -16.64 3.31
N LYS A 29 7.63 -17.24 2.99
CA LYS A 29 7.84 -18.68 3.17
C LYS A 29 7.77 -19.13 4.63
N SER A 30 8.14 -18.28 5.59
CA SER A 30 8.04 -18.63 7.01
C SER A 30 6.58 -18.68 7.48
N PHE A 31 5.74 -17.74 7.00
CA PHE A 31 4.28 -17.79 7.17
C PHE A 31 3.67 -19.03 6.49
N ALA A 32 4.09 -19.34 5.26
CA ALA A 32 3.62 -20.53 4.55
C ALA A 32 3.90 -21.85 5.28
N ARG A 33 5.10 -21.98 5.89
CA ARG A 33 5.45 -23.16 6.71
C ARG A 33 4.61 -23.32 7.98
N GLN A 34 4.02 -22.23 8.44
CA GLN A 34 3.13 -22.21 9.60
C GLN A 34 1.65 -22.29 9.18
N GLU A 35 1.37 -22.48 7.88
CA GLU A 35 0.01 -22.52 7.33
C GLU A 35 -0.77 -21.20 7.58
N THR A 36 -0.05 -20.07 7.65
CA THR A 36 -0.59 -18.73 7.92
C THR A 36 -0.18 -17.73 6.84
N ILE A 37 -0.27 -18.13 5.57
CA ILE A 37 0.05 -17.24 4.44
C ILE A 37 -0.84 -15.98 4.52
N PRO A 38 -0.27 -14.77 4.51
CA PRO A 38 -1.07 -13.56 4.55
C PRO A 38 -1.84 -13.39 3.23
N ASP A 39 -3.09 -12.96 3.30
CA ASP A 39 -3.88 -12.63 2.10
C ASP A 39 -3.28 -11.44 1.35
N TYR A 40 -2.66 -10.52 2.08
CA TYR A 40 -2.09 -9.27 1.56
C TYR A 40 -0.65 -9.07 2.02
N VAL A 41 0.22 -8.64 1.09
CA VAL A 41 1.62 -8.29 1.39
C VAL A 41 1.92 -6.91 0.84
N GLN A 42 2.15 -5.96 1.74
CA GLN A 42 2.53 -4.60 1.39
C GLN A 42 4.03 -4.50 1.13
N ILE A 43 4.43 -4.08 -0.07
CA ILE A 43 5.85 -3.94 -0.46
C ILE A 43 6.37 -2.51 -0.23
N GLY A 44 6.70 -2.23 1.03
CA GLY A 44 7.04 -0.87 1.50
C GLY A 44 5.84 -0.22 2.18
N ASN A 45 6.04 0.95 2.79
CA ASN A 45 4.95 1.71 3.41
C ASN A 45 5.07 3.16 2.98
N GLU A 46 3.97 3.73 2.48
CA GLU A 46 3.93 5.13 2.02
C GLU A 46 5.06 5.44 1.05
N VAL A 47 5.12 4.67 -0.03
CA VAL A 47 6.26 4.64 -0.96
C VAL A 47 6.41 5.92 -1.79
N SER A 48 5.49 6.88 -1.68
CA SER A 48 5.58 8.18 -2.36
C SER A 48 6.86 8.94 -1.99
N ALA A 49 7.35 8.76 -0.76
CA ALA A 49 8.62 9.31 -0.33
C ALA A 49 9.79 8.32 -0.54
N GLY A 50 9.58 7.17 -1.16
CA GLY A 50 10.60 6.15 -1.36
C GLY A 50 10.89 5.27 -0.13
N ILE A 51 11.71 4.23 -0.35
CA ILE A 51 12.05 3.19 0.64
C ILE A 51 13.57 3.03 0.79
N LEU A 52 14.01 2.45 1.91
CA LEU A 52 15.42 2.09 2.14
C LEU A 52 16.41 3.23 1.84
N TRP A 53 16.11 4.40 2.38
CA TRP A 53 16.88 5.61 2.16
C TRP A 53 18.37 5.47 2.53
N PRO A 54 19.29 6.14 1.81
CA PRO A 54 19.02 7.08 0.69
C PRO A 54 18.85 6.41 -0.69
N ASP A 55 19.04 5.09 -0.80
CA ASP A 55 19.17 4.41 -2.08
C ASP A 55 17.86 4.31 -2.87
N GLY A 56 16.72 4.16 -2.20
CA GLY A 56 15.39 4.15 -2.82
C GLY A 56 14.63 5.45 -2.62
N ASN A 57 15.32 6.59 -2.69
CA ASN A 57 14.70 7.92 -2.67
C ASN A 57 13.75 8.11 -3.87
N TRP A 58 12.61 8.79 -3.67
CA TRP A 58 11.65 9.17 -4.70
C TRP A 58 12.26 9.95 -5.88
N SER A 59 13.38 10.66 -5.66
CA SER A 59 14.05 11.39 -6.74
C SER A 59 14.85 10.49 -7.71
N ASP A 60 15.01 9.20 -7.41
CA ASP A 60 15.67 8.20 -8.27
C ASP A 60 14.73 7.01 -8.51
N TRP A 61 13.77 7.21 -9.42
CA TRP A 61 12.73 6.24 -9.76
C TRP A 61 13.29 4.89 -10.22
N LYS A 62 14.41 4.88 -10.96
CA LYS A 62 15.05 3.63 -11.40
C LYS A 62 15.50 2.77 -10.25
N LYS A 63 16.06 3.39 -9.20
CA LYS A 63 16.45 2.66 -7.99
C LYS A 63 15.25 2.27 -7.15
N LEU A 64 14.31 3.18 -6.93
CA LEU A 64 13.09 2.91 -6.17
C LEU A 64 12.29 1.75 -6.81
N GLY A 65 12.02 1.84 -8.11
CA GLY A 65 11.36 0.80 -8.90
C GLY A 65 12.12 -0.53 -8.87
N SER A 66 13.45 -0.52 -8.99
CA SER A 66 14.26 -1.73 -8.87
C SER A 66 14.13 -2.42 -7.50
N LEU A 67 13.98 -1.65 -6.41
CA LEU A 67 13.76 -2.20 -5.08
C LEU A 67 12.33 -2.75 -4.94
N LEU A 68 11.31 -2.03 -5.42
CA LEU A 68 9.92 -2.49 -5.40
C LEU A 68 9.72 -3.76 -6.23
N ARG A 69 10.29 -3.84 -7.43
CA ARG A 69 10.31 -5.07 -8.25
C ARG A 69 10.99 -6.22 -7.54
N ALA A 70 12.07 -5.97 -6.80
CA ALA A 70 12.76 -7.01 -6.04
C ALA A 70 11.90 -7.55 -4.88
N ALA A 71 11.19 -6.68 -4.17
CA ALA A 71 10.24 -7.08 -3.14
C ALA A 71 9.06 -7.86 -3.74
N SER A 72 8.41 -7.33 -4.78
CA SER A 72 7.32 -7.98 -5.50
C SER A 72 7.70 -9.39 -5.98
N LYS A 73 8.83 -9.51 -6.67
CA LYS A 73 9.38 -10.80 -7.09
C LYS A 73 9.59 -11.75 -5.90
N GLY A 74 10.02 -11.23 -4.76
CA GLY A 74 10.17 -12.01 -3.53
C GLY A 74 8.86 -12.63 -3.07
N VAL A 75 7.76 -11.86 -3.12
CA VAL A 75 6.41 -12.36 -2.81
C VAL A 75 5.99 -13.44 -3.80
N ARG A 76 6.05 -13.16 -5.11
CA ARG A 76 5.64 -14.13 -6.16
C ARG A 76 6.42 -15.44 -6.11
N ASP A 77 7.73 -15.39 -5.82
CA ASP A 77 8.57 -16.58 -5.67
C ASP A 77 8.32 -17.35 -4.36
N ALA A 78 7.59 -16.75 -3.41
CA ALA A 78 7.19 -17.40 -2.17
C ALA A 78 5.78 -17.98 -2.25
N THR A 79 4.85 -17.29 -2.92
CA THR A 79 3.44 -17.67 -3.02
C THR A 79 2.76 -16.99 -4.22
N GLN A 80 1.70 -17.61 -4.72
CA GLN A 80 0.77 -17.02 -5.69
C GLN A 80 -0.60 -16.70 -5.05
N GLN A 81 -0.78 -17.00 -3.75
CA GLN A 81 -2.02 -16.74 -3.02
C GLN A 81 -2.12 -15.30 -2.52
N SER A 82 -1.01 -14.75 -2.03
CA SER A 82 -1.01 -13.39 -1.49
C SER A 82 -1.14 -12.35 -2.60
N LYS A 83 -2.01 -11.36 -2.37
CA LYS A 83 -2.08 -10.14 -3.16
C LYS A 83 -0.97 -9.16 -2.73
N ILE A 84 -0.27 -8.58 -3.70
CA ILE A 84 0.78 -7.59 -3.48
C ILE A 84 0.16 -6.20 -3.46
N VAL A 85 0.39 -5.47 -2.37
CA VAL A 85 -0.12 -4.11 -2.15
C VAL A 85 1.03 -3.11 -2.27
N VAL A 86 0.83 -2.07 -3.09
CA VAL A 86 1.68 -0.87 -3.09
C VAL A 86 0.91 0.25 -2.41
N HIS A 87 1.41 0.65 -1.23
CA HIS A 87 0.78 1.69 -0.42
C HIS A 87 1.42 3.06 -0.71
N ILE A 88 0.61 4.02 -1.13
CA ILE A 88 1.01 5.39 -1.49
C ILE A 88 0.45 6.40 -0.48
N THR A 89 1.20 7.44 -0.15
CA THR A 89 0.77 8.49 0.79
C THR A 89 0.37 9.78 0.08
N HIS A 90 -0.46 10.57 0.79
CA HIS A 90 -0.76 11.99 0.60
C HIS A 90 -0.78 12.44 -0.84
N ILE A 91 -1.98 12.37 -1.39
CA ILE A 91 -2.23 12.87 -2.71
C ILE A 91 -3.43 13.79 -2.63
N ASP A 92 -3.12 15.04 -2.35
CA ASP A 92 -4.04 16.16 -2.28
C ASP A 92 -4.71 16.46 -3.63
N THR A 93 -4.13 15.98 -4.74
CA THR A 93 -4.62 16.21 -6.10
C THR A 93 -4.43 14.99 -7.01
N TRP A 94 -5.36 14.78 -7.94
CA TRP A 94 -5.24 13.73 -8.96
C TRP A 94 -3.90 13.76 -9.70
N SER A 95 -3.43 14.95 -10.06
CA SER A 95 -2.17 15.15 -10.79
C SER A 95 -1.00 14.43 -10.13
N THR A 96 -0.91 14.49 -8.79
CA THR A 96 0.16 13.84 -8.03
C THR A 96 -0.04 12.33 -7.96
N THR A 97 -1.29 11.82 -7.88
CA THR A 97 -1.56 10.37 -7.89
C THR A 97 -1.18 9.81 -9.24
N LYS A 98 -1.66 10.43 -10.32
CA LYS A 98 -1.36 9.99 -11.66
C LYS A 98 0.15 9.98 -11.91
N TRP A 99 0.84 11.06 -11.52
CA TRP A 99 2.29 11.13 -11.65
C TRP A 99 2.99 9.97 -10.93
N LEU A 100 2.59 9.66 -9.70
CA LEU A 100 3.16 8.55 -8.93
C LEU A 100 2.88 7.18 -9.58
N LEU A 101 1.64 6.97 -10.02
CA LEU A 101 1.22 5.74 -10.69
C LEU A 101 1.97 5.57 -12.02
N ASP A 102 2.13 6.62 -12.82
CA ASP A 102 2.85 6.54 -14.09
C ASP A 102 4.29 6.02 -13.89
N HIS A 103 4.97 6.46 -12.82
CA HIS A 103 6.32 5.98 -12.52
C HIS A 103 6.33 4.53 -12.01
N ILE A 104 5.47 4.18 -11.05
CA ILE A 104 5.42 2.83 -10.46
C ILE A 104 4.97 1.79 -11.50
N VAL A 105 3.94 2.11 -12.27
CA VAL A 105 3.26 1.21 -13.21
C VAL A 105 3.98 1.16 -14.55
N PHE A 106 4.20 2.30 -15.21
CA PHE A 106 4.70 2.29 -16.60
C PHE A 106 6.20 2.41 -16.71
N GLU A 107 6.82 3.31 -15.95
CA GLU A 107 8.27 3.52 -16.07
C GLU A 107 9.05 2.38 -15.41
N GLU A 108 8.59 1.95 -14.24
CA GLU A 108 9.28 0.95 -13.44
C GLU A 108 8.66 -0.44 -13.49
N ASN A 109 7.46 -0.62 -14.07
CA ASN A 109 6.85 -1.94 -14.28
C ASN A 109 6.88 -2.83 -13.02
N VAL A 110 6.43 -2.27 -11.90
CA VAL A 110 6.31 -2.99 -10.63
C VAL A 110 5.10 -3.93 -10.73
N ASP A 111 5.30 -5.23 -10.45
CA ASP A 111 4.20 -6.20 -10.36
C ASP A 111 3.50 -6.05 -9.00
N PHE A 112 2.20 -5.74 -9.02
CA PHE A 112 1.35 -5.61 -7.84
C PHE A 112 -0.10 -5.95 -8.21
N ASP A 113 -0.89 -6.28 -7.19
CA ASP A 113 -2.32 -6.58 -7.36
C ASP A 113 -3.21 -5.42 -6.91
N ILE A 114 -2.76 -4.62 -5.94
CA ILE A 114 -3.54 -3.55 -5.31
C ILE A 114 -2.68 -2.29 -5.16
N ILE A 115 -3.26 -1.14 -5.53
CA ILE A 115 -2.82 0.17 -5.02
C ILE A 115 -3.68 0.49 -3.79
N ASP A 116 -3.03 0.87 -2.71
CA ASP A 116 -3.67 1.40 -1.50
C ASP A 116 -3.18 2.83 -1.27
N GLN A 117 -4.06 3.76 -0.90
CA GLN A 117 -3.72 5.17 -0.69
C GLN A 117 -4.14 5.59 0.70
N ARG A 118 -3.17 6.14 1.44
CA ARG A 118 -3.51 6.89 2.64
C ARG A 118 -4.22 8.19 2.26
N LEU A 119 -5.44 8.32 2.76
CA LEU A 119 -6.18 9.57 2.76
C LEU A 119 -6.09 10.22 4.14
N THR A 120 -6.06 11.54 4.18
CA THR A 120 -6.08 12.30 5.42
C THR A 120 -7.27 13.23 5.44
N GLY A 121 -8.05 13.14 6.50
CA GLY A 121 -9.06 14.11 6.91
C GLY A 121 -9.18 14.04 8.43
N GLU A 122 -9.56 15.14 9.07
CA GLU A 122 -9.96 15.11 10.48
C GLU A 122 -11.36 14.47 10.57
N GLU A 123 -11.61 13.66 11.60
CA GLU A 123 -12.90 12.95 11.81
C GLU A 123 -14.13 13.86 11.69
N GLU A 124 -14.00 15.15 11.98
CA GLU A 124 -15.07 16.16 11.87
C GLU A 124 -15.55 16.40 10.43
N PHE A 125 -14.82 15.92 9.41
CA PHE A 125 -15.12 16.16 7.99
C PHE A 125 -15.51 14.88 7.22
N HIS A 126 -16.31 13.99 7.83
CA HIS A 126 -16.79 12.74 7.22
C HIS A 126 -17.28 12.88 5.76
N ASN A 127 -18.09 13.91 5.46
CA ASN A 127 -18.61 14.12 4.10
C ASN A 127 -17.52 14.50 3.08
N GLU A 128 -16.53 15.27 3.50
CA GLU A 128 -15.40 15.66 2.65
C GLU A 128 -14.49 14.46 2.40
N ILE A 129 -14.25 13.67 3.45
CA ILE A 129 -13.54 12.39 3.39
C ILE A 129 -14.23 11.47 2.37
N MET A 130 -15.54 11.23 2.48
CA MET A 130 -16.30 10.36 1.58
C MET A 130 -16.32 10.86 0.13
N SER A 131 -16.48 12.17 -0.08
CA SER A 131 -16.37 12.78 -1.42
C SER A 131 -14.97 12.57 -2.02
N ASN A 132 -13.91 12.69 -1.21
CA ASN A 132 -12.54 12.44 -1.65
C ASN A 132 -12.31 10.96 -2.00
N TYR A 133 -12.92 10.03 -1.25
CA TYR A 133 -12.93 8.60 -1.57
C TYR A 133 -13.59 8.35 -2.93
N GLU A 134 -14.82 8.81 -3.14
CA GLU A 134 -15.55 8.57 -4.40
C GLU A 134 -14.80 9.12 -5.62
N GLN A 135 -14.19 10.30 -5.49
CA GLN A 135 -13.36 10.86 -6.55
C GLN A 135 -12.12 10.01 -6.82
N ALA A 136 -11.38 9.60 -5.77
CA ALA A 136 -10.21 8.74 -5.93
C ALA A 136 -10.58 7.37 -6.53
N ILE A 137 -11.75 6.82 -6.20
CA ILE A 137 -12.30 5.59 -6.82
C ILE A 137 -12.45 5.76 -8.32
N ASN A 138 -13.24 6.73 -8.76
CA ASN A 138 -13.57 6.91 -10.16
C ASN A 138 -12.30 7.17 -10.99
N ILE A 139 -11.42 8.01 -10.46
CA ILE A 139 -10.17 8.38 -11.10
C ILE A 139 -9.24 7.17 -11.32
N TRP A 140 -9.11 6.29 -10.32
CA TRP A 140 -8.28 5.10 -10.48
C TRP A 140 -8.93 4.09 -11.41
N GLN A 141 -10.25 3.96 -11.38
CA GLN A 141 -10.99 3.10 -12.30
C GLN A 141 -10.77 3.55 -13.74
N ASP A 142 -10.93 4.84 -14.03
CA ASP A 142 -10.65 5.42 -15.34
C ASP A 142 -9.20 5.15 -15.76
N TYR A 143 -8.23 5.39 -14.87
CA TYR A 143 -6.82 5.12 -15.15
C TYR A 143 -6.52 3.65 -15.44
N ARG A 144 -7.09 2.73 -14.65
CA ARG A 144 -6.92 1.28 -14.87
C ARG A 144 -7.49 0.89 -16.23
N ASP A 145 -8.70 1.34 -16.52
CA ASP A 145 -9.44 0.95 -17.72
C ASP A 145 -8.77 1.54 -18.97
N ASP A 146 -8.35 2.80 -18.94
CA ASP A 146 -7.61 3.47 -20.02
C ASP A 146 -6.28 2.79 -20.35
N ASN A 147 -5.69 2.06 -19.40
CA ASN A 147 -4.38 1.44 -19.54
C ASN A 147 -4.41 -0.10 -19.47
N GLU A 148 -5.59 -0.71 -19.50
CA GLU A 148 -5.80 -2.17 -19.49
C GLU A 148 -5.06 -2.89 -18.33
N LEU A 149 -4.95 -2.25 -17.17
CA LEU A 149 -4.20 -2.80 -16.03
C LEU A 149 -4.99 -3.94 -15.36
N ASN A 150 -4.35 -5.10 -15.21
CA ASN A 150 -4.93 -6.27 -14.54
C ASN A 150 -4.68 -6.25 -13.01
N CYS A 151 -5.02 -5.14 -12.36
CA CYS A 151 -4.94 -4.97 -10.90
C CYS A 151 -6.31 -4.60 -10.31
N SER A 152 -6.54 -4.97 -9.06
CA SER A 152 -7.76 -4.72 -8.31
C SER A 152 -7.69 -3.43 -7.50
N TYR A 153 -8.81 -2.71 -7.44
CA TYR A 153 -9.01 -1.54 -6.60
C TYR A 153 -9.50 -1.98 -5.22
N GLU A 154 -8.68 -1.85 -4.17
CA GLU A 154 -9.12 -2.03 -2.77
C GLU A 154 -8.84 -0.80 -1.90
N LEU A 155 -8.75 0.37 -2.55
CA LEU A 155 -8.51 1.69 -1.96
C LEU A 155 -9.60 2.16 -0.95
N GLY A 156 -10.76 1.50 -0.94
CA GLY A 156 -11.89 1.87 -0.09
C GLY A 156 -12.51 0.75 0.73
N GLN A 157 -12.17 -0.53 0.51
CA GLN A 157 -12.83 -1.61 1.25
C GLN A 157 -12.31 -1.69 2.69
N LEU A 158 -10.99 -1.60 2.90
CA LEU A 158 -10.42 -1.58 4.25
C LEU A 158 -10.92 -0.36 5.06
N TYR A 159 -11.05 0.81 4.42
CA TYR A 159 -11.59 2.00 5.09
C TYR A 159 -13.10 1.96 5.27
N LYS A 160 -13.88 1.40 4.34
CA LYS A 160 -15.31 1.16 4.55
C LYS A 160 -15.53 0.18 5.68
N ASP A 161 -14.78 -0.91 5.75
CA ASP A 161 -14.88 -1.90 6.82
C ASP A 161 -14.48 -1.29 8.17
N ILE A 162 -13.46 -0.42 8.19
CA ILE A 162 -13.06 0.33 9.40
C ILE A 162 -14.12 1.36 9.81
N ILE A 163 -14.67 2.13 8.85
CA ILE A 163 -15.73 3.11 9.13
C ILE A 163 -16.99 2.40 9.60
N GLU A 164 -17.42 1.34 8.92
CA GLU A 164 -18.57 0.53 9.30
C GLU A 164 -18.35 -0.12 10.67
N TYR A 165 -17.13 -0.58 10.98
CA TYR A 165 -16.76 -1.03 12.32
C TYR A 165 -16.92 0.10 13.37
N TYR A 166 -16.38 1.29 13.12
CA TYR A 166 -16.49 2.42 14.06
C TYR A 166 -17.92 2.96 14.18
N GLU A 167 -18.68 3.03 13.10
CA GLU A 167 -20.09 3.42 13.10
C GLU A 167 -20.91 2.44 13.94
N ASN A 168 -20.64 1.14 13.81
CA ASN A 168 -21.27 0.11 14.63
C ASN A 168 -20.85 0.20 16.10
N GLU A 169 -19.55 0.41 16.41
CA GLU A 169 -19.10 0.60 17.80
C GLU A 169 -19.68 1.86 18.45
N ILE A 170 -19.74 2.99 17.74
CA ILE A 170 -20.33 4.23 18.24
C ILE A 170 -21.85 4.05 18.43
N HIS A 171 -22.52 3.33 17.53
CA HIS A 171 -23.94 3.01 17.69
C HIS A 171 -24.20 2.17 18.95
N ASP A 172 -23.37 1.15 19.19
CA ASP A 172 -23.48 0.26 20.35
C ASP A 172 -23.16 0.96 21.68
N GLN A 173 -22.18 1.85 21.72
CA GLN A 173 -21.86 2.65 22.92
C GLN A 173 -23.03 3.56 23.31
N ASN A 174 -23.65 4.24 22.33
CA ASN A 174 -24.81 5.11 22.55
C ASN A 174 -26.06 4.34 23.01
N MET A 175 -26.21 3.08 22.62
CA MET A 175 -27.30 2.19 23.08
C MET A 175 -27.05 1.68 24.50
N THR A 176 -25.79 1.51 24.89
CA THR A 176 -25.41 1.00 26.22
C THR A 176 -25.53 2.09 27.30
N GLU A 177 -25.17 3.34 27.00
CA GLU A 177 -25.35 4.48 27.92
C GLU A 177 -26.82 4.82 28.19
N LYS A 178 -27.71 4.62 27.22
CA LYS A 178 -29.17 4.80 27.39
C LYS A 178 -29.82 3.75 28.30
N ASN A 179 -29.20 2.57 28.46
CA ASN A 179 -29.74 1.48 29.27
C ASN A 179 -29.20 1.44 30.70
N THR A 180 -28.18 2.23 31.03
CA THR A 180 -27.60 2.33 32.39
C THR A 180 -28.09 3.55 33.18
N THR A 181 -28.91 4.42 32.56
CA THR A 181 -29.50 5.62 33.20
C THR A 181 -30.93 5.44 33.75
N THR A 182 -31.45 4.21 33.82
CA THR A 182 -32.71 3.87 34.50
C THR A 182 -32.47 3.21 35.85
#